data_AF-A0A5C3NLS9-F1
#
_entry.id   AF-A0A5C3NLS9-F1
#
_cell.length_a   1.000
_cell.length_b   1.000
_cell.length_c   1.000
_cell.angle_alpha   90.00
_cell.angle_beta   90.00
_cell.angle_gamma   90.00
#
_symmetry.space_group_name_H-M   'P 1'
#
loop_
_entity.id
_entity.type
_entity.pdbx_description
1 polymer ?
#
loop_
_entity_poly.entity_id
_entity_poly.type
_entity_poly.pdbx_seq_one_letter_code
_entity_poly.pdbx_strand_id
1 'polypeptide(L)'
;MPRTRALCQVCREHESKYTCSKCMIVYCSVSCYKTHKEQACASGTNETPAVGDPVLEPVPSTRHEDQTAPQGHLTAQDPSEHETGPLRPLTSLKWPYVPEESAYPDPLKRDDPKPLQLYQYESIATSEAVRKALKSHPSLPAVLRQIDSLRGQEREDALQQALGVSGSDDLGQSGSRNPESHRFSSAPIVKSDEERDALRALAEAVESAVRGNKEGALGLDWEGNAS
;
A
#
# COMPACT_ATOMS: atom_id res chain seq x y z
N MET A 1 12.48 -8.71 14.09
CA MET A 1 13.54 -8.61 13.05
C MET A 1 13.26 -7.38 12.18
N PRO A 2 14.25 -6.54 11.85
CA PRO A 2 14.06 -5.46 10.88
C PRO A 2 13.67 -6.07 9.53
N ARG A 3 12.62 -5.57 8.88
CA ARG A 3 12.29 -5.99 7.51
C ARG A 3 13.41 -5.51 6.59
N THR A 4 14.09 -6.43 5.91
CA THR A 4 15.06 -6.11 4.86
C THR A 4 14.37 -5.28 3.77
N ARG A 5 15.03 -4.22 3.29
CA ARG A 5 14.48 -3.38 2.22
C ARG A 5 14.46 -4.20 0.92
N ALA A 6 13.40 -4.03 0.14
CA ALA A 6 13.30 -4.69 -1.16
C ALA A 6 14.41 -4.19 -2.10
N LEU A 7 14.83 -5.03 -3.04
CA LEU A 7 15.76 -4.62 -4.10
C LEU A 7 15.10 -3.59 -5.03
N CYS A 8 15.92 -2.72 -5.61
CA CYS A 8 15.53 -1.76 -6.63
C CYS A 8 14.84 -2.49 -7.81
N GLN A 9 13.63 -2.08 -8.20
CA GLN A 9 12.92 -2.70 -9.32
C GLN A 9 13.44 -2.24 -10.70
N VAL A 10 14.30 -1.23 -10.73
CA VAL A 10 14.93 -0.71 -11.97
C VAL A 10 16.22 -1.46 -12.29
N CYS A 11 17.18 -1.52 -11.35
CA CYS A 11 18.47 -2.20 -11.57
C CYS A 11 18.57 -3.59 -10.94
N ARG A 12 17.71 -3.93 -9.96
CA ARG A 12 17.69 -5.22 -9.22
C ARG A 12 18.98 -5.59 -8.48
N GLU A 13 19.94 -4.68 -8.37
CA GLU A 13 21.24 -4.94 -7.73
C GLU A 13 21.32 -4.43 -6.29
N HIS A 14 20.74 -3.26 -6.01
CA HIS A 14 20.91 -2.55 -4.75
C HIS A 14 19.60 -2.50 -3.97
N GLU A 15 19.68 -2.41 -2.64
CA GLU A 15 18.50 -2.11 -1.82
C GLU A 15 17.84 -0.79 -2.24
N SER A 16 16.51 -0.80 -2.28
CA SER A 16 15.74 0.39 -2.60
C SER A 16 15.82 1.44 -1.49
N LYS A 17 15.87 2.70 -1.91
CA LYS A 17 15.94 3.87 -1.02
C LYS A 17 14.70 4.76 -1.14
N TYR A 18 14.06 4.77 -2.29
CA TYR A 18 12.96 5.66 -2.62
C TYR A 18 11.83 4.89 -3.34
N THR A 19 10.64 5.49 -3.36
CA THR A 19 9.45 4.95 -4.04
C THR A 19 8.88 6.03 -4.95
N CYS A 20 8.50 5.68 -6.18
CA CYS A 20 7.86 6.63 -7.09
C CYS A 20 6.41 6.89 -6.66
N SER A 21 6.01 8.16 -6.57
CA SER A 21 4.63 8.52 -6.19
C SER A 21 3.58 8.20 -7.25
N LYS A 22 4.00 8.03 -8.51
CA LYS A 22 3.10 7.82 -9.65
C LYS A 22 2.75 6.35 -9.88
N CYS A 23 3.78 5.51 -9.95
CA CYS A 23 3.62 4.09 -10.24
C CYS A 23 4.11 3.18 -9.11
N MET A 24 4.41 3.72 -7.91
CA MET A 24 4.72 2.98 -6.68
C MET A 24 5.88 1.96 -6.77
N ILE A 25 6.71 2.00 -7.82
CA ILE A 25 7.91 1.15 -7.90
C ILE A 25 9.00 1.67 -6.97
N VAL A 26 9.84 0.76 -6.47
CA VAL A 26 10.95 1.10 -5.57
C VAL A 26 12.28 1.18 -6.32
N TYR A 27 13.13 2.16 -5.99
CA TYR A 27 14.41 2.40 -6.66
C TYR A 27 15.51 2.84 -5.70
N CYS A 28 16.78 2.61 -6.06
CA CYS A 28 17.93 2.89 -5.19
C CYS A 28 18.50 4.31 -5.33
N SER A 29 18.40 4.93 -6.52
CA SER A 29 19.11 6.17 -6.86
C SER A 29 18.35 7.06 -7.85
N VAL A 30 18.82 8.30 -8.00
CA VAL A 30 18.30 9.24 -9.01
C VAL A 30 18.53 8.74 -10.44
N SER A 31 19.63 8.01 -10.70
CA SER A 31 19.85 7.39 -12.01
C SER A 31 18.74 6.38 -12.34
N CYS A 32 18.39 5.52 -11.39
CA CYS A 32 17.27 4.59 -11.54
C CYS A 32 15.94 5.33 -11.72
N TYR A 33 15.72 6.45 -11.01
CA TYR A 33 14.50 7.26 -11.19
C TYR A 33 14.37 7.79 -12.63
N LYS A 34 15.44 8.33 -13.21
CA LYS A 34 15.43 8.85 -14.59
C LYS A 34 15.13 7.77 -15.61
N THR A 35 15.84 6.63 -15.52
CA THR A 35 15.63 5.48 -16.40
C THR A 35 14.19 4.98 -16.33
N HIS A 36 13.64 4.84 -15.11
CA HIS A 36 12.24 4.49 -14.96
C HIS A 36 11.31 5.55 -15.55
N LYS A 37 11.57 6.83 -15.28
CA LYS A 37 10.70 7.94 -15.71
C LYS A 37 10.49 7.92 -17.22
N GLU A 38 11.56 7.66 -17.97
CA GLU A 38 11.57 7.64 -19.44
C GLU A 38 10.95 6.37 -20.04
N GLN A 39 11.07 5.22 -19.35
CA GLN A 39 10.75 3.92 -19.95
C GLN A 39 9.43 3.29 -19.48
N ALA A 40 9.03 3.54 -18.22
CA ALA A 40 8.01 2.71 -17.57
C ALA A 40 7.19 3.44 -16.49
N CYS A 41 7.35 4.76 -16.34
CA CYS A 41 6.48 5.52 -15.46
C CYS A 41 5.12 5.68 -16.12
N ALA A 42 4.13 4.93 -15.64
CA ALA A 42 2.73 5.14 -16.02
C ALA A 42 2.31 6.55 -15.55
N SER A 43 2.54 7.53 -16.41
CA SER A 43 1.98 8.86 -16.36
C SER A 43 1.61 9.19 -17.78
N GLY A 44 0.31 9.30 -18.04
CA GLY A 44 -0.17 9.93 -19.25
C GLY A 44 0.40 11.35 -19.37
N THR A 45 0.63 11.74 -20.63
CA THR A 45 1.06 13.05 -21.15
C THR A 45 2.58 13.35 -21.18
N ASN A 46 3.09 13.38 -22.41
CA ASN A 46 4.38 13.89 -22.84
C ASN A 46 4.59 15.36 -22.47
N GLU A 47 5.75 15.64 -21.90
CA GLU A 47 6.75 16.67 -22.27
C GLU A 47 6.28 18.03 -22.85
N THR A 48 6.79 19.12 -22.27
CA THR A 48 7.37 20.22 -23.07
C THR A 48 8.64 20.74 -22.37
N PRO A 49 9.77 20.90 -23.07
CA PRO A 49 11.06 21.27 -22.47
C PRO A 49 11.32 22.78 -22.54
N ALA A 50 11.90 23.37 -21.49
CA ALA A 50 12.69 24.61 -21.58
C ALA A 50 13.55 24.85 -20.31
N VAL A 51 14.84 24.54 -20.44
CA VAL A 51 16.04 25.33 -20.07
C VAL A 51 16.01 26.25 -18.85
N GLY A 52 16.98 26.06 -17.94
CA GLY A 52 17.52 27.14 -17.10
C GLY A 52 18.16 26.68 -15.78
N ASP A 53 19.47 26.41 -15.80
CA ASP A 53 20.38 26.40 -14.65
C ASP A 53 20.31 27.73 -13.86
N PRO A 54 20.61 27.76 -12.54
CA PRO A 54 22.01 27.91 -12.10
C PRO A 54 22.42 27.10 -10.85
N VAL A 55 23.57 26.44 -10.98
CA VAL A 55 24.77 26.48 -10.12
C VAL A 55 24.57 26.63 -8.60
N LEU A 56 24.99 25.59 -7.85
CA LEU A 56 25.35 25.68 -6.43
C LEU A 56 26.78 25.15 -6.23
N GLU A 57 27.65 25.99 -5.66
CA GLU A 57 28.97 25.62 -5.13
C GLU A 57 28.87 24.91 -3.77
N PRO A 58 29.88 24.10 -3.37
CA PRO A 58 29.83 23.25 -2.19
C PRO A 58 30.69 23.75 -1.02
N VAL A 59 30.21 23.59 0.22
CA VAL A 59 31.04 23.65 1.45
C VAL A 59 30.40 22.80 2.56
N PRO A 60 31.16 22.32 3.58
CA PRO A 60 31.64 20.95 3.62
C PRO A 60 31.18 20.17 4.86
N SER A 61 31.37 18.84 4.81
CA SER A 61 31.20 17.89 5.90
C SER A 61 32.08 18.21 7.12
N THR A 62 31.45 18.32 8.29
CA THR A 62 32.11 18.11 9.59
C THR A 62 31.82 16.69 10.09
N ARG A 63 32.90 16.02 10.45
CA ARG A 63 33.00 14.67 10.98
C ARG A 63 33.16 14.81 12.48
N HIS A 64 32.44 14.04 13.28
CA HIS A 64 32.78 13.83 14.68
C HIS A 64 32.54 12.37 15.04
N GLU A 65 33.64 11.63 15.11
CA GLU A 65 33.80 10.45 15.95
C GLU A 65 34.16 10.96 17.36
N ASP A 66 33.54 10.43 18.42
CA ASP A 66 34.21 9.50 19.34
C ASP A 66 33.55 9.43 20.74
N GLN A 67 33.30 8.18 21.16
CA GLN A 67 33.29 7.59 22.50
C GLN A 67 32.83 8.38 23.74
N THR A 68 31.83 7.84 24.46
CA THR A 68 32.04 7.31 25.83
C THR A 68 30.90 6.36 26.26
N ALA A 69 31.27 5.18 26.79
CA ALA A 69 30.38 4.24 27.50
C ALA A 69 29.99 4.78 28.90
N PRO A 70 28.97 4.20 29.58
CA PRO A 70 29.32 3.13 30.51
C PRO A 70 28.31 1.97 30.58
N GLN A 71 28.80 0.95 31.28
CA GLN A 71 28.31 -0.41 31.43
C GLN A 71 26.98 -0.51 32.20
N GLY A 72 26.14 -1.46 31.79
CA GLY A 72 24.94 -1.89 32.51
C GLY A 72 24.71 -3.39 32.29
N HIS A 73 25.09 -4.16 33.31
CA HIS A 73 25.02 -5.60 33.47
C HIS A 73 23.59 -6.15 33.33
N LEU A 74 23.35 -7.16 32.47
CA LEU A 74 22.15 -8.01 32.55
C LEU A 74 22.48 -9.47 32.22
N THR A 75 22.21 -10.30 33.22
CA THR A 75 22.27 -11.75 33.27
C THR A 75 21.28 -12.42 32.32
N ALA A 76 21.70 -13.55 31.77
CA ALA A 76 20.87 -14.46 30.99
C ALA A 76 19.84 -15.17 31.86
N GLN A 77 18.64 -15.41 31.31
CA GLN A 77 17.88 -16.65 31.49
C GLN A 77 16.66 -16.67 30.55
N ASP A 78 16.57 -17.75 29.76
CA ASP A 78 15.35 -18.35 29.20
C ASP A 78 15.17 -19.65 30.02
N PRO A 79 13.96 -20.07 30.42
CA PRO A 79 13.12 -20.89 29.52
C PRO A 79 11.60 -20.64 29.62
N SER A 80 10.92 -20.74 28.48
CA SER A 80 9.53 -21.19 28.21
C SER A 80 8.49 -21.25 29.35
N GLU A 81 7.31 -20.65 29.15
CA GLU A 81 5.99 -21.32 29.25
C GLU A 81 4.82 -20.35 28.94
N HIS A 82 3.68 -20.92 28.56
CA HIS A 82 2.48 -20.24 28.09
C HIS A 82 1.87 -19.29 29.14
N GLU A 83 1.74 -18.01 28.82
CA GLU A 83 0.93 -17.08 29.63
C GLU A 83 -0.18 -16.44 28.80
N THR A 84 -1.41 -16.68 29.23
CA THR A 84 -2.58 -15.83 29.00
C THR A 84 -2.37 -14.49 29.70
N GLY A 85 -1.40 -13.72 29.22
CA GLY A 85 -1.04 -12.43 29.80
C GLY A 85 -2.15 -11.41 29.60
N PRO A 86 -2.32 -10.45 30.52
CA PRO A 86 -3.24 -9.33 30.34
C PRO A 86 -2.91 -8.61 29.03
N LEU A 87 -3.94 -8.41 28.19
CA LEU A 87 -3.81 -7.73 26.91
C LEU A 87 -3.12 -6.39 27.12
N ARG A 88 -2.11 -6.08 26.30
CA ARG A 88 -1.45 -4.77 26.39
C ARG A 88 -2.48 -3.68 26.16
N PRO A 89 -2.51 -2.63 27.00
CA PRO A 89 -3.43 -1.52 26.79
C PRO A 89 -3.12 -0.85 25.46
N LEU A 90 -4.15 -0.37 24.77
CA LEU A 90 -4.04 0.32 23.47
C LEU A 90 -3.08 1.52 23.53
N THR A 91 -2.95 2.15 24.70
CA THR A 91 -2.01 3.26 24.98
C THR A 91 -0.53 2.86 24.94
N SER A 92 -0.22 1.56 24.97
CA SER A 92 1.14 1.05 24.81
C SER A 92 1.65 1.14 23.36
N LEU A 93 0.77 1.37 22.39
CA LEU A 93 1.16 1.52 21.00
C LEU A 93 1.71 2.93 20.79
N LYS A 94 2.99 3.01 20.42
CA LYS A 94 3.67 4.26 20.05
C LYS A 94 3.28 4.62 18.62
N TRP A 95 2.09 5.19 18.47
CA TRP A 95 1.66 5.71 17.18
C TRP A 95 2.46 6.99 16.84
N PRO A 96 3.02 7.10 15.63
CA PRO A 96 3.65 8.35 15.21
C PRO A 96 2.60 9.46 15.18
N TYR A 97 2.99 10.67 15.59
CA TYR A 97 2.12 11.84 15.52
C TYR A 97 1.69 12.08 14.07
N VAL A 98 0.37 12.13 13.85
CA VAL A 98 -0.24 12.49 12.57
C VAL A 98 -0.79 13.90 12.74
N PRO A 99 -0.27 14.90 12.00
CA PRO A 99 -0.81 16.26 12.04
C PRO A 99 -2.30 16.29 11.72
N GLU A 100 -3.04 17.16 12.40
CA GLU A 100 -4.45 17.43 12.10
C GLU A 100 -4.59 18.05 10.70
N GLU A 101 -5.63 17.67 9.96
CA GLU A 101 -5.87 18.17 8.61
C GLU A 101 -6.09 19.70 8.60
N SER A 102 -5.54 20.38 7.59
CA SER A 102 -5.83 21.80 7.38
C SER A 102 -7.33 22.01 7.15
N ALA A 103 -7.91 22.99 7.85
CA ALA A 103 -9.33 23.33 7.73
C ALA A 103 -9.77 23.78 6.32
N TYR A 104 -8.82 24.04 5.41
CA TYR A 104 -9.09 24.37 4.01
C TYR A 104 -8.45 23.33 3.08
N PRO A 105 -9.23 22.41 2.50
CA PRO A 105 -8.71 21.44 1.55
C PRO A 105 -8.32 22.14 0.24
N ASP A 106 -7.14 21.82 -0.27
CA ASP A 106 -6.66 22.31 -1.57
C ASP A 106 -7.61 21.84 -2.69
N PRO A 107 -8.21 22.75 -3.47
CA PRO A 107 -9.18 22.40 -4.51
C PRO A 107 -8.60 21.48 -5.59
N LEU A 108 -7.28 21.46 -5.78
CA LEU A 108 -6.63 20.56 -6.75
C LEU A 108 -6.55 19.11 -6.26
N LYS A 109 -6.66 18.88 -4.95
CA LYS A 109 -6.61 17.53 -4.33
C LYS A 109 -7.99 16.91 -4.12
N ARG A 110 -9.04 17.53 -4.68
CA ARG A 110 -10.42 17.06 -4.52
C ARG A 110 -10.63 15.66 -5.09
N ASP A 111 -9.94 15.35 -6.19
CA ASP A 111 -10.09 14.09 -6.91
C ASP A 111 -9.03 13.04 -6.48
N ASP A 112 -8.08 13.40 -5.62
CA ASP A 112 -7.11 12.46 -5.05
C ASP A 112 -7.77 11.57 -3.99
N PRO A 113 -7.43 10.26 -3.92
CA PRO A 113 -7.93 9.40 -2.84
C PRO A 113 -7.47 9.95 -1.49
N LYS A 114 -8.45 10.30 -0.64
CA LYS A 114 -8.17 10.88 0.68
C LYS A 114 -7.41 9.86 1.56
N PRO A 115 -6.30 10.24 2.22
CA PRO A 115 -5.61 9.34 3.13
C PRO A 115 -6.50 8.98 4.32
N LEU A 116 -6.39 7.72 4.78
CA LEU A 116 -7.08 7.26 5.98
C LEU A 116 -6.63 8.03 7.23
N GLN A 117 -7.60 8.46 8.03
CA GLN A 117 -7.39 9.16 9.29
C GLN A 117 -7.17 8.18 10.44
N LEU A 118 -6.55 8.64 11.54
CA LEU A 118 -6.26 7.80 12.71
C LEU A 118 -7.52 7.10 13.26
N TYR A 119 -8.62 7.85 13.42
CA TYR A 119 -9.88 7.29 13.92
C TYR A 119 -10.46 6.20 12.99
N GLN A 120 -10.20 6.29 11.69
CA GLN A 120 -10.64 5.30 10.71
C GLN A 120 -9.82 4.02 10.85
N TYR A 121 -8.50 4.12 11.06
CA TYR A 121 -7.67 2.97 11.42
C TYR A 121 -8.14 2.30 12.71
N GLU A 122 -8.47 3.09 13.74
CA GLU A 122 -9.01 2.57 15.00
C GLU A 122 -10.35 1.84 14.79
N SER A 123 -11.23 2.40 13.96
CA SER A 123 -12.52 1.81 13.62
C SER A 123 -12.36 0.50 12.86
N ILE A 124 -11.43 0.43 11.90
CA ILE A 124 -11.08 -0.82 11.20
C ILE A 124 -10.52 -1.85 12.19
N ALA A 125 -9.59 -1.45 13.07
CA ALA A 125 -8.92 -2.36 14.01
C ALA A 125 -9.88 -2.92 15.09
N THR A 126 -10.90 -2.15 15.46
CA THR A 126 -11.89 -2.53 16.49
C THR A 126 -13.14 -3.17 15.90
N SER A 127 -13.35 -3.11 14.57
CA SER A 127 -14.50 -3.67 13.88
C SER A 127 -14.64 -5.18 14.06
N GLU A 128 -15.78 -5.61 14.62
CA GLU A 128 -16.14 -7.02 14.72
C GLU A 128 -16.40 -7.65 13.35
N ALA A 129 -16.99 -6.90 12.41
CA ALA A 129 -17.25 -7.37 11.06
C ALA A 129 -15.96 -7.71 10.32
N VAL A 130 -14.94 -6.84 10.40
CA VAL A 130 -13.60 -7.09 9.82
C VAL A 130 -12.97 -8.33 10.46
N ARG A 131 -13.05 -8.46 11.79
CA ARG A 131 -12.52 -9.64 12.50
C ARG A 131 -13.25 -10.92 12.12
N LYS A 132 -14.57 -10.87 11.91
CA LYS A 132 -15.38 -12.00 11.46
C LYS A 132 -15.00 -12.40 10.04
N ALA A 133 -14.90 -11.45 9.11
CA ALA A 133 -14.50 -11.71 7.73
C ALA A 133 -13.14 -12.42 7.63
N LEU A 134 -12.15 -11.98 8.42
CA LEU A 134 -10.83 -12.61 8.49
C LEU A 134 -10.85 -14.01 9.13
N LYS A 135 -11.76 -14.27 10.09
CA LYS A 135 -11.89 -15.59 10.73
C LYS A 135 -12.65 -16.59 9.85
N SER A 136 -13.66 -16.13 9.12
CA SER A 136 -14.48 -16.96 8.24
C SER A 136 -13.70 -17.47 7.02
N HIS A 137 -12.66 -16.74 6.59
CA HIS A 137 -11.90 -17.06 5.38
C HIS A 137 -10.40 -17.20 5.69
N PRO A 138 -9.89 -18.40 6.02
CA PRO A 138 -8.51 -18.60 6.44
C PRO A 138 -7.47 -18.40 5.32
N SER A 139 -7.88 -18.44 4.04
CA SER A 139 -7.03 -18.13 2.88
C SER A 139 -6.77 -16.63 2.70
N LEU A 140 -7.68 -15.78 3.21
CA LEU A 140 -7.66 -14.34 2.99
C LEU A 140 -6.38 -13.65 3.50
N PRO A 141 -5.84 -13.96 4.70
CA PRO A 141 -4.56 -13.42 5.13
C PRO A 141 -3.38 -13.81 4.21
N ALA A 142 -3.42 -14.98 3.57
CA ALA A 142 -2.36 -15.40 2.65
C ALA A 142 -2.44 -14.62 1.33
N VAL A 143 -3.66 -14.46 0.79
CA VAL A 143 -3.93 -13.62 -0.39
C VAL A 143 -3.48 -12.18 -0.18
N LEU A 144 -3.87 -11.57 0.95
CA LEU A 144 -3.47 -10.20 1.30
C LEU A 144 -1.95 -10.06 1.38
N ARG A 145 -1.24 -11.03 1.98
CA ARG A 145 0.24 -11.04 2.02
C ARG A 145 0.86 -11.17 0.63
N GLN A 146 0.25 -11.93 -0.26
CA GLN A 146 0.72 -12.09 -1.63
C GLN A 146 0.56 -10.78 -2.41
N ILE A 147 -0.59 -10.12 -2.32
CA ILE A 147 -0.82 -8.80 -2.91
C ILE A 147 0.14 -7.76 -2.31
N ASP A 148 0.33 -7.76 -0.99
CA ASP A 148 1.28 -6.87 -0.30
C ASP A 148 2.75 -7.18 -0.60
N SER A 149 3.07 -8.28 -1.27
CA SER A 149 4.42 -8.55 -1.78
C SER A 149 4.68 -7.87 -3.13
N LEU A 150 3.63 -7.55 -3.88
CA LEU A 150 3.70 -6.88 -5.17
C LEU A 150 3.88 -5.36 -5.01
N ARG A 151 4.40 -4.71 -6.06
CA ARG A 151 4.63 -3.27 -6.08
C ARG A 151 4.23 -2.68 -7.43
N GLY A 152 3.89 -1.41 -7.43
CA GLY A 152 3.49 -0.68 -8.63
C GLY A 152 2.33 -1.30 -9.37
N GLN A 153 2.36 -1.26 -10.71
CA GLN A 153 1.23 -1.66 -11.54
C GLN A 153 0.80 -3.11 -11.30
N GLU A 154 1.75 -4.02 -11.07
CA GLU A 154 1.45 -5.43 -10.77
C GLU A 154 0.55 -5.58 -9.53
N ARG A 155 0.76 -4.72 -8.52
CA ARG A 155 -0.07 -4.71 -7.31
C ARG A 155 -1.49 -4.23 -7.61
N GLU A 156 -1.61 -3.16 -8.39
CA GLU A 156 -2.91 -2.58 -8.73
C GLU A 156 -3.71 -3.52 -9.64
N ASP A 157 -3.06 -4.13 -10.64
CA ASP A 157 -3.68 -5.13 -11.51
C ASP A 157 -4.12 -6.37 -10.70
N ALA A 158 -3.28 -6.83 -9.76
CA ALA A 158 -3.62 -7.92 -8.87
C ALA A 158 -4.82 -7.59 -7.97
N LEU A 159 -4.92 -6.37 -7.45
CA LEU A 159 -6.07 -5.91 -6.66
C LEU A 159 -7.35 -5.87 -7.50
N GLN A 160 -7.27 -5.31 -8.70
CA GLN A 160 -8.42 -5.26 -9.62
C GLN A 160 -8.90 -6.67 -10.00
N GLN A 161 -7.97 -7.58 -10.31
CA GLN A 161 -8.29 -8.97 -10.63
C GLN A 161 -8.88 -9.69 -9.42
N ALA A 162 -8.30 -9.48 -8.24
CA ALA A 162 -8.74 -10.11 -7.01
C ALA A 162 -10.14 -9.66 -6.57
N LEU A 163 -10.52 -8.42 -6.87
CA LEU A 163 -11.87 -7.88 -6.60
C LEU A 163 -12.86 -8.13 -7.76
N GLY A 164 -12.37 -8.57 -8.92
CA GLY A 164 -13.17 -8.77 -10.12
C GLY A 164 -13.60 -7.48 -10.82
N VAL A 165 -12.80 -6.41 -10.70
CA VAL A 165 -13.07 -5.08 -11.29
C VAL A 165 -12.32 -4.88 -12.62
N SER A 166 -11.42 -5.80 -12.98
CA SER A 166 -10.73 -5.77 -14.29
C SER A 166 -11.75 -5.98 -15.42
N GLY A 167 -12.00 -4.91 -16.18
CA GLY A 167 -13.08 -4.72 -17.17
C GLY A 167 -13.26 -5.82 -18.20
N SER A 168 -13.81 -6.94 -17.76
CA SER A 168 -14.37 -7.99 -18.62
C SER A 168 -15.85 -7.71 -18.90
N ASP A 169 -16.47 -6.81 -18.12
CA ASP A 169 -17.89 -6.42 -18.19
C ASP A 169 -18.09 -4.93 -18.50
N ASP A 170 -17.13 -4.28 -19.18
CA ASP A 170 -17.38 -2.95 -19.75
C ASP A 170 -18.07 -3.12 -21.11
N LEU A 171 -19.39 -2.98 -21.09
CA LEU A 171 -20.28 -3.10 -22.23
C LEU A 171 -19.86 -2.17 -23.38
N GLY A 172 -19.34 -2.75 -24.47
CA GLY A 172 -19.59 -2.21 -25.82
C GLY A 172 -18.48 -1.40 -26.51
N GLN A 173 -17.21 -1.50 -26.12
CA GLN A 173 -16.12 -0.92 -26.92
C GLN A 173 -15.22 -1.97 -27.54
N SER A 174 -15.69 -2.53 -28.67
CA SER A 174 -14.87 -3.14 -29.70
C SER A 174 -13.89 -2.10 -30.26
N GLY A 175 -12.80 -1.87 -29.54
CA GLY A 175 -11.66 -1.07 -29.97
C GLY A 175 -10.39 -1.80 -29.62
N SER A 176 -9.85 -2.56 -30.59
CA SER A 176 -8.56 -3.23 -30.63
C SER A 176 -7.58 -2.88 -29.49
N ARG A 177 -7.67 -3.61 -28.38
CA ARG A 177 -6.51 -3.77 -27.48
C ARG A 177 -5.77 -5.02 -27.92
N ASN A 178 -4.54 -4.80 -28.38
CA ASN A 178 -3.63 -5.82 -28.86
C ASN A 178 -3.43 -6.89 -27.75
N PRO A 179 -3.74 -8.18 -27.98
CA PRO A 179 -3.68 -9.23 -26.94
C PRO A 179 -2.26 -9.54 -26.43
N GLU A 180 -1.23 -8.90 -26.98
CA GLU A 180 0.17 -9.15 -26.62
C GLU A 180 0.68 -8.37 -25.40
N SER A 181 -0.07 -7.39 -24.87
CA SER A 181 0.37 -6.62 -23.69
C SER A 181 0.15 -7.31 -22.34
N HIS A 182 -0.60 -8.43 -22.30
CA HIS A 182 -0.81 -9.24 -21.09
C HIS A 182 0.06 -10.50 -21.03
N ARG A 183 1.16 -10.57 -21.81
CA ARG A 183 2.09 -11.72 -21.81
C ARG A 183 2.86 -11.93 -20.49
N PHE A 184 2.71 -11.05 -19.50
CA PHE A 184 3.27 -11.23 -18.15
C PHE A 184 2.20 -11.41 -17.08
N SER A 185 1.02 -11.94 -17.45
CA SER A 185 0.02 -12.33 -16.46
C SER A 185 0.57 -13.48 -15.61
N SER A 186 1.19 -13.11 -14.49
CA SER A 186 1.47 -13.97 -13.36
C SER A 186 0.19 -14.73 -13.01
N ALA A 187 0.35 -15.97 -12.55
CA ALA A 187 -0.78 -16.81 -12.18
C ALA A 187 -1.74 -16.03 -11.26
N PRO A 188 -3.06 -16.15 -11.45
CA PRO A 188 -4.04 -15.41 -10.68
C PRO A 188 -3.81 -15.66 -9.18
N ILE A 189 -3.67 -14.58 -8.41
CA ILE A 189 -3.45 -14.64 -6.95
C ILE A 189 -4.65 -15.29 -6.27
N VAL A 190 -5.85 -14.88 -6.70
CA VAL A 190 -7.14 -15.45 -6.29
C VAL A 190 -7.47 -16.62 -7.19
N LYS A 191 -7.63 -17.81 -6.61
CA LYS A 191 -7.75 -19.07 -7.35
C LYS A 191 -9.19 -19.58 -7.42
N SER A 192 -10.07 -19.09 -6.55
CA SER A 192 -11.48 -19.48 -6.51
C SER A 192 -12.39 -18.27 -6.39
N ASP A 193 -13.65 -18.45 -6.79
CA ASP A 193 -14.69 -17.44 -6.62
C ASP A 193 -14.96 -17.19 -5.12
N GLU A 194 -14.85 -18.23 -4.29
CA GLU A 194 -14.94 -18.12 -2.83
C GLU A 194 -13.90 -17.16 -2.23
N GLU A 195 -12.66 -17.17 -2.73
CA GLU A 195 -11.62 -16.24 -2.31
C GLU A 195 -11.90 -14.80 -2.77
N ARG A 196 -12.52 -14.64 -3.94
CA ARG A 196 -12.96 -13.33 -4.46
C ARG A 196 -14.08 -12.76 -3.60
N ASP A 197 -15.08 -13.57 -3.30
CA ASP A 197 -16.22 -13.16 -2.47
C ASP A 197 -15.78 -12.86 -1.03
N ALA A 198 -14.84 -13.64 -0.50
CA ALA A 198 -14.20 -13.35 0.78
C ALA A 198 -13.50 -11.98 0.80
N LEU A 199 -12.82 -11.62 -0.30
CA LEU A 199 -12.14 -10.34 -0.42
C LEU A 199 -13.12 -9.16 -0.56
N ARG A 200 -14.21 -9.34 -1.31
CA ARG A 200 -15.30 -8.34 -1.40
C ARG A 200 -15.99 -8.13 -0.05
N ALA A 201 -16.33 -9.21 0.64
CA ALA A 201 -16.93 -9.14 1.98
C ALA A 201 -16.00 -8.42 2.98
N LEU A 202 -14.68 -8.63 2.89
CA LEU A 202 -13.72 -7.87 3.69
C LEU A 202 -13.70 -6.39 3.30
N ALA A 203 -13.71 -6.06 2.00
CA ALA A 203 -13.73 -4.68 1.53
C ALA A 203 -14.99 -3.93 2.02
N GLU A 204 -16.16 -4.56 1.97
CA GLU A 204 -17.41 -4.02 2.52
C GLU A 204 -17.32 -3.79 4.03
N ALA A 205 -16.76 -4.75 4.78
CA ALA A 205 -16.59 -4.63 6.22
C ALA A 205 -15.64 -3.49 6.59
N VAL A 206 -14.58 -3.27 5.79
CA VAL A 206 -13.65 -2.14 5.95
C VAL A 206 -14.35 -0.81 5.65
N GLU A 207 -15.05 -0.69 4.52
CA GLU A 207 -15.79 0.53 4.19
C GLU A 207 -16.85 0.88 5.25
N SER A 208 -17.59 -0.12 5.73
CA SER A 208 -18.58 0.04 6.79
C SER A 208 -17.94 0.58 8.08
N ALA A 209 -16.76 0.07 8.44
CA ALA A 209 -16.00 0.54 9.60
C ALA A 209 -15.48 1.97 9.42
N VAL A 210 -15.03 2.34 8.23
CA VAL A 210 -14.47 3.68 7.92
C VAL A 210 -15.56 4.75 7.89
N ARG A 211 -16.75 4.43 7.37
CA ARG A 211 -17.86 5.38 7.22
C ARG A 211 -18.73 5.52 8.46
N GLY A 212 -18.80 4.47 9.27
CA GLY A 212 -19.58 4.41 10.51
C GLY A 212 -21.09 4.59 10.28
N ASN A 213 -21.80 3.50 9.96
CA ASN A 213 -23.27 3.38 9.86
C ASN A 213 -24.04 4.56 9.19
N LYS A 214 -23.40 5.36 8.33
CA LYS A 214 -24.08 6.42 7.57
C LYS A 214 -24.88 5.79 6.43
N GLU A 215 -26.13 5.42 6.72
CA GLU A 215 -27.09 4.71 5.85
C GLU A 215 -27.51 5.45 4.54
N GLY A 216 -26.81 6.50 4.13
CA GLY A 216 -27.16 7.29 2.93
C GLY A 216 -25.97 7.66 2.03
N ALA A 217 -24.78 7.13 2.29
CA ALA A 217 -23.61 7.33 1.44
C ALA A 217 -23.46 6.15 0.46
N LEU A 218 -23.08 6.43 -0.79
CA LEU A 218 -22.77 5.40 -1.80
C LEU A 218 -21.80 4.37 -1.21
N GLY A 219 -22.27 3.13 -1.06
CA GLY A 219 -21.49 1.98 -0.59
C GLY A 219 -20.73 1.30 -1.72
N LEU A 220 -19.99 0.24 -1.41
CA LEU A 220 -19.47 -0.68 -2.43
C LEU A 220 -20.62 -1.61 -2.81
N ASP A 221 -21.35 -1.27 -3.86
CA ASP A 221 -22.37 -2.11 -4.46
C ASP A 221 -21.73 -3.04 -5.49
N TRP A 222 -21.32 -4.22 -5.05
CA TRP A 222 -20.75 -5.23 -5.94
C TRP A 222 -21.79 -5.85 -6.89
N GLU A 223 -23.07 -5.70 -6.56
CA GLU A 223 -24.19 -6.18 -7.36
C GLU A 223 -24.97 -4.98 -7.89
N GLY A 224 -24.95 -4.80 -9.22
CA GLY A 224 -26.01 -4.08 -9.92
C GLY A 224 -27.30 -4.88 -9.75
N ASN A 225 -27.97 -4.73 -8.61
CA ASN A 225 -29.26 -5.36 -8.38
C ASN A 225 -30.31 -4.56 -9.17
N ALA A 226 -30.35 -4.82 -10.48
CA ALA A 226 -31.48 -4.47 -11.34
C ALA A 226 -32.72 -5.13 -10.73
N SER A 227 -33.53 -4.34 -10.04
CA SER A 227 -34.94 -4.65 -9.84
C SER A 227 -35.69 -4.51 -11.15
#